data_AF-A0A0G4L0P9-F1
#
_entry.id   AF-A0A0G4L0P9-F1
#
_cell.length_a   1.000
_cell.length_b   1.000
_cell.length_c   1.000
_cell.angle_alpha   90.00
_cell.angle_beta   90.00
_cell.angle_gamma   90.00
#
_symmetry.space_group_name_H-M   'P 1'
#
loop_
_entity.id
_entity.type
_entity.pdbx_description
1 polymer ?
#
loop_
_entity_poly.entity_id
_entity_poly.type
_entity_poly.pdbx_seq_one_letter_code
_entity_poly.pdbx_strand_id
1 'polypeptide(L)'
;MVLQDLGRRINTAVSDLTRAPNLDEKAFDGMLKEICAALLEADVNVRLVGQLRKSIKSTVNFKDLPPAVNKKRLIQKTVFDELVKLVDPHAEPFKPKKGKANIRGLDGAEVDLKEWMHIIAVECLGAIVLSWSPGYLKDKTDWGSSSHGYLGWRRKSVFGLFPIIVKAEIISGEISYAFARLWGLTHKAAKTLKPFFTGVYRQSSRRITAELAPKAVKPSKLGKTKKPAASDRHDLLNDLIQLHKEKPEFNERYLRRMAVTNFGAGHETMCSALTSIMAMIGSNPSVQAKVAAEVRSAENSSSFDHATHLPYMQATIKEAQRLHPVLGMSLSRTVPAEGLQAHGHHFPAGTIVGCNPVSLHRNKEIFGVDADSFNPSRWLDTNDVRTMDRYNLTWGGGNRTCPGRHLAYLVVYKVIPALMSEFDVEVAMPPEEEIRYYFMAMLTGVKVRFRPKAGLDEAQVTTGGLM
;
A
#
# COMPACT_ATOMS: atom_id res chain seq x y z
N MET A 1 5.43 -21.75 2.52
CA MET A 1 6.29 -20.87 3.36
C MET A 1 5.66 -19.48 3.53
N VAL A 2 5.85 -18.76 4.64
CA VAL A 2 5.36 -17.36 4.79
C VAL A 2 6.30 -16.40 4.03
N LEU A 3 5.78 -15.35 3.38
CA LEU A 3 6.60 -14.38 2.61
C LEU A 3 7.79 -13.79 3.40
N GLN A 4 7.62 -13.66 4.72
CA GLN A 4 8.68 -13.20 5.62
C GLN A 4 9.84 -14.20 5.71
N ASP A 5 9.57 -15.50 5.69
CA ASP A 5 10.60 -16.55 5.70
C ASP A 5 11.29 -16.67 4.34
N LEU A 6 10.55 -16.50 3.24
CA LEU A 6 11.12 -16.39 1.90
C LEU A 6 12.14 -15.25 1.82
N GLY A 7 11.71 -14.03 2.21
CA GLY A 7 12.56 -12.85 2.22
C GLY A 7 13.76 -13.00 3.15
N ARG A 8 13.60 -13.66 4.31
CA ARG A 8 14.72 -13.96 5.21
C ARG A 8 15.74 -14.89 4.54
N ARG A 9 15.32 -16.00 3.95
CA ARG A 9 16.22 -16.97 3.32
C ARG A 9 16.97 -16.40 2.13
N ILE A 10 16.30 -15.64 1.26
CA ILE A 10 16.95 -14.96 0.13
C ILE A 10 18.00 -13.97 0.64
N ASN A 11 17.64 -13.12 1.62
CA ASN A 11 18.59 -12.14 2.18
C ASN A 11 19.76 -12.83 2.90
N THR A 12 19.52 -13.91 3.64
CA THR A 12 20.58 -14.69 4.29
C THR A 12 21.53 -15.28 3.25
N ALA A 13 21.01 -15.94 2.21
CA ALA A 13 21.83 -16.53 1.15
C ALA A 13 22.74 -15.49 0.46
N VAL A 14 22.19 -14.31 0.12
CA VAL A 14 22.95 -13.22 -0.51
C VAL A 14 23.96 -12.61 0.48
N SER A 15 23.56 -12.41 1.73
CA SER A 15 24.44 -11.87 2.78
C SER A 15 25.61 -12.80 3.06
N ASP A 16 25.38 -14.11 3.16
CA ASP A 16 26.41 -15.10 3.45
C ASP A 16 27.48 -15.14 2.35
N LEU A 17 27.08 -15.03 1.08
CA LEU A 17 28.02 -14.91 -0.03
C LEU A 17 28.84 -13.62 0.06
N THR A 18 28.22 -12.51 0.46
CA THR A 18 28.93 -11.22 0.56
C THR A 18 29.89 -11.14 1.75
N ARG A 19 29.65 -11.94 2.80
CA ARG A 19 30.53 -12.08 3.97
C ARG A 19 31.65 -13.09 3.77
N ALA A 20 31.55 -13.96 2.76
CA ALA A 20 32.59 -14.93 2.45
C ALA A 20 33.93 -14.21 2.15
N PRO A 21 35.06 -14.72 2.72
CA PRO A 21 36.37 -14.13 2.54
C PRO A 21 36.87 -14.22 1.09
N ASN A 22 36.54 -15.33 0.41
CA ASN A 22 36.81 -15.54 -1.01
C ASN A 22 35.48 -15.82 -1.73
N LEU A 23 35.27 -15.15 -2.87
CA LEU A 23 34.06 -15.32 -3.66
C LEU A 23 34.37 -16.27 -4.83
N ASP A 24 34.10 -17.55 -4.62
CA ASP A 24 34.35 -18.64 -5.57
C ASP A 24 33.04 -19.15 -6.20
N GLU A 25 33.18 -19.91 -7.29
CA GLU A 25 32.05 -20.46 -8.06
C GLU A 25 31.19 -21.41 -7.22
N LYS A 26 31.79 -22.10 -6.24
CA LYS A 26 31.11 -23.02 -5.33
C LYS A 26 30.18 -22.30 -4.36
N ALA A 27 30.65 -21.21 -3.75
CA ALA A 27 29.83 -20.37 -2.86
C ALA A 27 28.69 -19.70 -3.62
N PHE A 28 28.96 -19.22 -4.84
CA PHE A 28 27.93 -18.65 -5.72
C PHE A 28 26.85 -19.68 -6.09
N ASP A 29 27.24 -20.90 -6.44
CA ASP A 29 26.29 -21.98 -6.75
C ASP A 29 25.49 -22.44 -5.52
N GLY A 30 26.12 -22.42 -4.34
CA GLY A 30 25.43 -22.65 -3.06
C GLY A 30 24.35 -21.62 -2.78
N MET A 31 24.66 -20.33 -2.94
CA MET A 31 23.69 -19.24 -2.81
C MET A 31 22.52 -19.41 -3.78
N LEU A 32 22.80 -19.69 -5.07
CA LEU A 32 21.75 -19.88 -6.06
C LEU A 32 20.86 -21.08 -5.74
N LYS A 33 21.44 -22.17 -5.24
CA LYS A 33 20.68 -23.36 -4.81
C LYS A 33 19.71 -23.02 -3.68
N GLU A 34 20.16 -22.26 -2.68
CA GLU A 34 19.33 -21.84 -1.55
C GLU A 34 18.20 -20.89 -1.98
N ILE A 35 18.49 -19.91 -2.85
CA ILE A 35 17.47 -19.02 -3.41
C ILE A 35 16.43 -19.81 -4.21
N CYS A 36 16.86 -20.74 -5.07
CA CYS A 36 15.95 -21.57 -5.86
C CYS A 36 15.08 -22.47 -4.96
N ALA A 37 15.68 -23.10 -3.93
CA ALA A 37 14.94 -23.93 -2.98
C ALA A 37 13.89 -23.11 -2.23
N ALA A 38 14.26 -21.92 -1.73
CA ALA A 38 13.34 -21.02 -1.07
C ALA A 38 12.18 -20.59 -1.99
N LEU A 39 12.45 -20.24 -3.26
CA LEU A 39 11.40 -19.90 -4.23
C LEU A 39 10.45 -21.08 -4.50
N LEU A 40 10.98 -22.29 -4.64
CA LEU A 40 10.18 -23.50 -4.85
C LEU A 40 9.31 -23.84 -3.63
N GLU A 41 9.85 -23.71 -2.41
CA GLU A 41 9.09 -23.89 -1.16
C GLU A 41 8.05 -22.78 -0.90
N ALA A 42 8.15 -21.67 -1.63
CA ALA A 42 7.17 -20.60 -1.67
C ALA A 42 6.14 -20.76 -2.80
N ASP A 43 6.05 -21.96 -3.42
CA ASP A 43 5.13 -22.29 -4.50
C ASP A 43 5.38 -21.45 -5.80
N VAL A 44 6.59 -20.90 -6.01
CA VAL A 44 6.93 -20.20 -7.26
C VAL A 44 7.10 -21.21 -8.40
N ASN A 45 6.56 -20.88 -9.58
CA ASN A 45 6.57 -21.77 -10.74
C ASN A 45 7.99 -22.27 -11.10
N VAL A 46 8.15 -23.60 -11.22
CA VAL A 46 9.43 -24.27 -11.49
C VAL A 46 10.14 -23.74 -12.75
N ARG A 47 9.38 -23.40 -13.81
CA ARG A 47 9.97 -22.86 -15.06
C ARG A 47 10.58 -21.49 -14.84
N LEU A 48 9.92 -20.64 -14.06
CA LEU A 48 10.40 -19.31 -13.71
C LEU A 48 11.65 -19.38 -12.84
N VAL A 49 11.68 -20.27 -11.85
CA VAL A 49 12.87 -20.52 -11.02
C VAL A 49 14.05 -21.03 -11.87
N GLY A 50 13.77 -21.92 -12.83
CA GLY A 50 14.77 -22.41 -13.79
C GLY A 50 15.32 -21.30 -14.69
N GLN A 51 14.47 -20.41 -15.18
CA GLN A 51 14.87 -19.26 -15.99
C GLN A 51 15.72 -18.26 -15.19
N LEU A 52 15.29 -17.90 -13.98
CA LEU A 52 16.05 -17.05 -13.06
C LEU A 52 17.45 -17.60 -12.84
N ARG A 53 17.57 -18.89 -12.50
CA ARG A 53 18.88 -19.52 -12.26
C ARG A 53 19.78 -19.43 -13.49
N LYS A 54 19.23 -19.68 -14.68
CA LYS A 54 19.98 -19.62 -15.94
C LYS A 54 20.44 -18.19 -16.25
N SER A 55 19.56 -17.20 -16.06
CA SER A 55 19.85 -15.78 -16.33
C SER A 55 20.92 -15.21 -15.39
N ILE A 56 20.86 -15.56 -14.09
CA ILE A 56 21.87 -15.13 -13.12
C ILE A 56 23.23 -15.75 -13.46
N LYS A 57 23.28 -17.05 -13.80
CA LYS A 57 24.53 -17.74 -14.20
C LYS A 57 25.14 -17.17 -15.47
N SER A 58 24.34 -16.80 -16.48
CA SER A 58 24.87 -16.20 -17.70
C SER A 58 25.41 -14.78 -17.46
N THR A 59 24.80 -14.03 -16.54
CA THR A 59 25.18 -12.64 -16.26
C THR A 59 26.41 -12.55 -15.35
N VAL A 60 26.51 -13.45 -14.36
CA VAL A 60 27.66 -13.55 -13.45
C VAL A 60 28.60 -14.67 -13.91
N ASN A 61 29.07 -14.59 -15.15
CA ASN A 61 30.08 -15.53 -15.63
C ASN A 61 31.48 -15.11 -15.14
N PHE A 62 31.99 -15.78 -14.09
CA PHE A 62 33.28 -15.45 -13.47
C PHE A 62 34.48 -15.45 -14.43
N LYS A 63 34.38 -16.11 -15.59
CA LYS A 63 35.43 -16.15 -16.61
C LYS A 63 35.49 -14.91 -17.50
N ASP A 64 34.38 -14.20 -17.62
CA ASP A 64 34.21 -13.08 -18.57
C ASP A 64 34.03 -11.72 -17.86
N LEU A 65 34.31 -11.63 -16.56
CA LEU A 65 34.15 -10.40 -15.79
C LEU A 65 35.34 -9.45 -15.95
N PRO A 66 35.12 -8.16 -16.25
CA PRO A 66 36.21 -7.18 -16.30
C PRO A 66 36.94 -7.07 -14.94
N PRO A 67 38.27 -6.86 -14.93
CA PRO A 67 39.09 -6.86 -13.70
C PRO A 67 38.64 -5.84 -12.63
N ALA A 68 38.01 -4.73 -13.05
CA ALA A 68 37.61 -3.62 -12.18
C ALA A 68 36.20 -3.75 -11.58
N VAL A 69 35.45 -4.83 -11.87
CA VAL A 69 34.08 -4.97 -11.39
C VAL A 69 34.03 -5.48 -9.95
N ASN A 70 33.31 -4.76 -9.09
CA ASN A 70 32.99 -5.24 -7.75
C ASN A 70 32.04 -6.46 -7.85
N LYS A 71 32.62 -7.65 -7.79
CA LYS A 71 31.92 -8.94 -7.94
C LYS A 71 30.75 -9.09 -6.96
N LYS A 72 30.91 -8.61 -5.72
CA LYS A 72 29.85 -8.68 -4.68
C LYS A 72 28.64 -7.83 -5.08
N ARG A 73 28.88 -6.58 -5.49
CA ARG A 73 27.81 -5.67 -5.90
C ARG A 73 27.13 -6.12 -7.19
N LEU A 74 27.89 -6.69 -8.14
CA LEU A 74 27.32 -7.26 -9.37
C LEU A 74 26.37 -8.40 -9.06
N ILE A 75 26.78 -9.37 -8.23
CA ILE A 75 25.95 -10.52 -7.88
C ILE A 75 24.68 -10.09 -7.16
N GLN A 76 24.79 -9.19 -6.18
CA GLN A 76 23.64 -8.64 -5.47
C GLN A 76 22.65 -7.98 -6.43
N LYS A 77 23.15 -7.14 -7.34
CA LYS A 77 22.33 -6.46 -8.33
C LYS A 77 21.66 -7.44 -9.28
N THR A 78 22.41 -8.39 -9.85
CA THR A 78 21.85 -9.38 -10.78
C THR A 78 20.78 -10.27 -10.13
N VAL A 79 21.03 -10.73 -8.89
CA VAL A 79 20.03 -11.51 -8.13
C VAL A 79 18.77 -10.67 -7.89
N PHE A 80 18.94 -9.41 -7.48
CA PHE A 80 17.82 -8.49 -7.27
C PHE A 80 17.04 -8.25 -8.56
N ASP A 81 17.71 -7.90 -9.66
CA ASP A 81 17.08 -7.62 -10.96
C ASP A 81 16.27 -8.81 -11.47
N GLU A 82 16.79 -10.04 -11.32
CA GLU A 82 16.08 -11.26 -11.75
C GLU A 82 14.91 -11.62 -10.82
N LEU A 83 15.02 -11.37 -9.51
CA LEU A 83 13.90 -11.50 -8.59
C LEU A 83 12.82 -10.45 -8.85
N VAL A 84 13.21 -9.23 -9.23
CA VAL A 84 12.28 -8.17 -9.66
C VAL A 84 11.57 -8.57 -10.94
N LYS A 85 12.27 -9.13 -11.93
CA LYS A 85 11.64 -9.64 -13.17
C LYS A 85 10.58 -10.71 -12.91
N LEU A 86 10.75 -11.54 -11.87
CA LEU A 86 9.74 -12.53 -11.49
C LEU A 86 8.42 -11.92 -11.00
N VAL A 87 8.47 -10.70 -10.45
CA VAL A 87 7.31 -9.98 -9.91
C VAL A 87 6.89 -8.79 -10.77
N ASP A 88 7.71 -8.43 -11.76
CA ASP A 88 7.39 -7.40 -12.75
C ASP A 88 6.26 -7.94 -13.66
N PRO A 89 5.09 -7.27 -13.71
CA PRO A 89 3.98 -7.73 -14.54
C PRO A 89 4.27 -7.70 -16.05
N HIS A 90 5.44 -7.20 -16.49
CA HIS A 90 5.83 -6.95 -17.89
C HIS A 90 4.77 -6.16 -18.67
N ALA A 91 3.85 -5.52 -17.95
CA ALA A 91 2.85 -4.65 -18.49
C ALA A 91 3.54 -3.33 -18.77
N GLU A 92 3.54 -2.91 -20.03
CA GLU A 92 3.97 -1.57 -20.41
C GLU A 92 3.35 -0.56 -19.43
N PRO A 93 4.16 0.25 -18.73
CA PRO A 93 3.66 1.30 -17.86
C PRO A 93 2.60 2.08 -18.61
N PHE A 94 1.48 2.37 -17.94
CA PHE A 94 0.43 3.17 -18.57
C PHE A 94 1.04 4.45 -19.12
N LYS A 95 1.15 4.55 -20.46
CA LYS A 95 1.62 5.73 -21.17
C LYS A 95 0.43 6.68 -21.25
N PRO A 96 0.45 7.83 -20.54
CA PRO A 96 -0.61 8.81 -20.62
C PRO A 96 -0.85 9.16 -22.10
N LYS A 97 -2.11 9.15 -22.54
CA LYS A 97 -2.44 9.54 -23.91
C LYS A 97 -2.21 11.04 -24.07
N LYS A 98 -1.27 11.40 -24.94
CA LYS A 98 -0.96 12.79 -25.31
C LYS A 98 -2.25 13.53 -25.70
N GLY A 99 -2.54 14.67 -25.06
CA GLY A 99 -3.74 15.49 -25.32
C GLY A 99 -4.92 15.31 -24.35
N LYS A 100 -4.80 14.58 -23.23
CA LYS A 100 -5.81 14.58 -22.15
C LYS A 100 -5.18 14.79 -20.77
N ALA A 101 -5.58 15.86 -20.08
CA ALA A 101 -5.20 16.15 -18.71
C ALA A 101 -5.92 15.19 -17.74
N ASN A 102 -5.15 14.41 -16.96
CA ASN A 102 -5.72 13.46 -16.00
C ASN A 102 -5.73 13.98 -14.54
N ILE A 103 -5.01 15.05 -14.21
CA ILE A 103 -5.07 15.74 -12.88
C ILE A 103 -4.88 17.27 -13.01
N ARG A 104 -4.35 17.80 -14.12
CA ARG A 104 -4.06 19.24 -14.35
C ARG A 104 -5.28 20.11 -14.67
N GLY A 105 -6.44 19.80 -14.09
CA GLY A 105 -7.68 20.56 -14.34
C GLY A 105 -8.28 21.15 -13.07
N LEU A 106 -7.45 21.32 -12.03
CA LEU A 106 -7.84 21.98 -10.80
C LEU A 106 -7.48 23.47 -10.80
N ASP A 107 -6.52 23.92 -11.62
CA ASP A 107 -6.15 25.34 -11.78
C ASP A 107 -5.93 26.08 -10.44
N GLY A 108 -5.33 25.40 -9.46
CA GLY A 108 -5.13 25.94 -8.11
C GLY A 108 -6.41 26.03 -7.26
N ALA A 109 -7.53 25.44 -7.71
CA ALA A 109 -8.75 25.34 -6.95
C ALA A 109 -8.51 24.59 -5.64
N GLU A 110 -9.22 25.06 -4.62
CA GLU A 110 -9.24 24.43 -3.32
C GLU A 110 -10.12 23.19 -3.36
N VAL A 111 -9.54 22.05 -2.99
CA VAL A 111 -10.22 20.74 -2.99
C VAL A 111 -10.07 20.06 -1.64
N ASP A 112 -10.93 19.06 -1.41
CA ASP A 112 -10.79 18.19 -0.23
C ASP A 112 -9.66 17.18 -0.47
N LEU A 113 -8.60 17.24 0.37
CA LEU A 113 -7.43 16.39 0.19
C LEU A 113 -7.80 14.90 0.28
N LYS A 114 -8.70 14.55 1.20
CA LYS A 114 -9.11 13.16 1.43
C LYS A 114 -9.85 12.59 0.22
N GLU A 115 -10.70 13.37 -0.46
CA GLU A 115 -11.36 12.93 -1.70
C GLU A 115 -10.32 12.54 -2.76
N TRP A 116 -9.33 13.39 -3.00
CA TRP A 116 -8.32 13.14 -4.03
C TRP A 116 -7.38 11.99 -3.68
N MET A 117 -6.97 11.88 -2.41
CA MET A 117 -6.18 10.73 -1.95
C MET A 117 -6.98 9.43 -2.01
N HIS A 118 -8.29 9.49 -1.78
CA HIS A 118 -9.19 8.36 -1.97
C HIS A 118 -9.27 7.94 -3.45
N ILE A 119 -9.44 8.89 -4.38
CA ILE A 119 -9.45 8.63 -5.82
C ILE A 119 -8.16 7.91 -6.24
N ILE A 120 -7.00 8.42 -5.81
CA ILE A 120 -5.71 7.79 -6.13
C ILE A 120 -5.63 6.38 -5.52
N ALA A 121 -6.00 6.21 -4.25
CA ALA A 121 -5.94 4.92 -3.57
C ALA A 121 -6.79 3.84 -4.27
N VAL A 122 -8.05 4.14 -4.61
CA VAL A 122 -8.94 3.15 -5.27
C VAL A 122 -8.54 2.84 -6.70
N GLU A 123 -7.94 3.79 -7.41
CA GLU A 123 -7.43 3.57 -8.77
C GLU A 123 -6.18 2.67 -8.74
N CYS A 124 -5.25 2.93 -7.81
CA CYS A 124 -4.09 2.07 -7.59
C CYS A 124 -4.51 0.65 -7.17
N LEU A 125 -5.42 0.53 -6.20
CA LEU A 125 -5.93 -0.78 -5.75
C LEU A 125 -6.71 -1.50 -6.83
N GLY A 126 -7.54 -0.79 -7.59
CA GLY A 126 -8.27 -1.35 -8.72
C GLY A 126 -7.33 -1.97 -9.75
N ALA A 127 -6.26 -1.25 -10.09
CA ALA A 127 -5.24 -1.72 -11.03
C ALA A 127 -4.53 -2.98 -10.49
N ILE A 128 -4.04 -2.95 -9.25
CA ILE A 128 -3.23 -4.02 -8.67
C ILE A 128 -4.06 -5.28 -8.37
N VAL A 129 -5.28 -5.12 -7.88
CA VAL A 129 -6.08 -6.26 -7.42
C VAL A 129 -6.97 -6.82 -8.53
N LEU A 130 -7.44 -5.99 -9.46
CA LEU A 130 -8.43 -6.39 -10.47
C LEU A 130 -8.07 -6.05 -11.91
N SER A 131 -6.90 -5.44 -12.18
CA SER A 131 -6.59 -4.84 -13.49
C SER A 131 -7.75 -3.96 -13.98
N TRP A 132 -8.33 -3.18 -13.07
CA TRP A 132 -9.58 -2.45 -13.27
C TRP A 132 -9.49 -1.03 -12.73
N SER A 133 -10.17 -0.10 -13.38
CA SER A 133 -10.32 1.28 -12.90
C SER A 133 -11.79 1.55 -12.60
N PRO A 134 -12.15 2.09 -11.43
CA PRO A 134 -13.50 2.61 -11.15
C PRO A 134 -13.84 3.85 -11.99
N GLY A 135 -12.86 4.50 -12.61
CA GLY A 135 -13.04 5.66 -13.48
C GLY A 135 -13.11 6.99 -12.74
N TYR A 136 -12.76 7.04 -11.46
CA TYR A 136 -12.83 8.25 -10.65
C TYR A 136 -11.83 9.32 -11.11
N LEU A 137 -10.64 8.94 -11.58
CA LEU A 137 -9.70 9.90 -12.18
C LEU A 137 -10.28 10.55 -13.44
N LYS A 138 -10.94 9.74 -14.28
CA LYS A 138 -11.59 10.22 -15.51
C LYS A 138 -12.76 11.15 -15.18
N ASP A 139 -13.54 10.79 -14.17
CA ASP A 139 -14.72 11.52 -13.73
C ASP A 139 -14.36 12.76 -12.89
N LYS A 140 -13.11 12.86 -12.42
CA LYS A 140 -12.60 13.91 -11.50
C LYS A 140 -13.41 14.05 -10.21
N THR A 141 -13.99 12.95 -9.75
CA THR A 141 -14.74 12.86 -8.50
C THR A 141 -14.86 11.40 -8.08
N ASP A 142 -14.96 11.17 -6.77
CA ASP A 142 -15.26 9.86 -6.21
C ASP A 142 -16.77 9.60 -6.04
N TRP A 143 -17.61 10.54 -6.49
CA TRP A 143 -19.06 10.50 -6.36
C TRP A 143 -19.52 10.32 -4.90
N GLY A 144 -18.82 10.89 -3.92
CA GLY A 144 -19.14 10.80 -2.50
C GLY A 144 -18.81 9.47 -1.83
N SER A 145 -18.10 8.56 -2.52
CA SER A 145 -17.75 7.25 -1.99
C SER A 145 -16.83 7.32 -0.76
N SER A 146 -15.85 8.22 -0.73
CA SER A 146 -14.92 8.43 0.39
C SER A 146 -15.64 8.87 1.66
N SER A 147 -16.58 9.81 1.52
CA SER A 147 -17.38 10.31 2.65
C SER A 147 -18.31 9.22 3.17
N HIS A 148 -18.94 8.46 2.27
CA HIS A 148 -19.79 7.33 2.65
C HIS A 148 -19.00 6.23 3.39
N GLY A 149 -17.82 5.87 2.90
CA GLY A 149 -16.95 4.88 3.52
C GLY A 149 -16.48 5.28 4.92
N TYR A 150 -15.98 6.51 5.07
CA TYR A 150 -15.56 7.06 6.37
C TYR A 150 -16.71 7.07 7.40
N LEU A 151 -17.91 7.54 7.02
CA LEU A 151 -19.06 7.54 7.92
C LEU A 151 -19.55 6.13 8.27
N GLY A 152 -19.40 5.17 7.34
CA GLY A 152 -19.60 3.75 7.59
C GLY A 152 -18.64 3.21 8.65
N TRP A 153 -17.36 3.57 8.58
CA TRP A 153 -16.38 3.22 9.61
C TRP A 153 -16.67 3.86 10.95
N ARG A 154 -17.02 5.15 10.99
CA ARG A 154 -17.49 5.82 12.21
C ARG A 154 -18.60 5.03 12.89
N ARG A 155 -19.64 4.62 12.15
CA ARG A 155 -20.73 3.81 12.70
C ARG A 155 -20.20 2.48 13.26
N LYS A 156 -19.40 1.74 12.49
CA LYS A 156 -18.85 0.43 12.93
C LYS A 156 -17.96 0.55 14.16
N SER A 157 -17.13 1.60 14.25
CA SER A 157 -16.27 1.84 15.40
C SER A 157 -17.08 2.04 16.67
N VAL A 158 -18.11 2.88 16.62
CA VAL A 158 -18.94 3.15 17.80
C VAL A 158 -19.76 1.93 18.18
N PHE A 159 -20.38 1.24 17.22
CA PHE A 159 -21.10 -0.01 17.48
C PHE A 159 -20.20 -1.09 18.09
N GLY A 160 -18.94 -1.19 17.64
CA GLY A 160 -17.96 -2.14 18.16
C GLY A 160 -17.67 -1.99 19.65
N LEU A 161 -17.91 -0.82 20.24
CA LEU A 161 -17.81 -0.59 21.69
C LEU A 161 -18.96 -1.21 22.49
N PHE A 162 -20.06 -1.59 21.82
CA PHE A 162 -21.26 -2.15 22.43
C PHE A 162 -21.60 -3.52 21.82
N PRO A 163 -20.86 -4.60 22.19
CA PRO A 163 -21.07 -5.93 21.63
C PRO A 163 -22.50 -6.46 21.77
N ILE A 164 -23.21 -6.08 22.85
CA ILE A 164 -24.61 -6.46 23.07
C ILE A 164 -25.51 -5.83 22.00
N ILE A 165 -25.30 -4.56 21.66
CA ILE A 165 -26.07 -3.86 20.62
C ILE A 165 -25.79 -4.47 19.24
N VAL A 166 -24.54 -4.81 18.93
CA VAL A 166 -24.17 -5.49 17.69
C VAL A 166 -24.84 -6.87 17.58
N LYS A 167 -24.94 -7.62 18.68
CA LYS A 167 -25.68 -8.89 18.70
C LYS A 167 -27.19 -8.67 18.55
N ALA A 168 -27.74 -7.65 19.20
CA ALA A 168 -29.16 -7.31 19.12
C ALA A 168 -29.58 -6.86 17.71
N GLU A 169 -28.69 -6.21 16.95
CA GLU A 169 -28.91 -5.86 15.54
C GLU A 169 -29.21 -7.09 14.67
N ILE A 170 -28.63 -8.25 14.98
CA ILE A 170 -28.91 -9.51 14.27
C ILE A 170 -30.37 -9.94 14.47
N ILE A 171 -30.98 -9.56 15.60
CA ILE A 171 -32.35 -9.91 15.98
C ILE A 171 -33.35 -8.89 15.43
N SER A 172 -33.03 -7.59 15.50
CA SER A 172 -33.89 -6.52 14.99
C SER A 172 -33.10 -5.31 14.49
N GLY A 173 -33.36 -4.91 13.24
CA GLY A 173 -32.79 -3.71 12.65
C GLY A 173 -33.24 -2.40 13.33
N GLU A 174 -34.40 -2.40 13.99
CA GLU A 174 -34.93 -1.22 14.69
C GLU A 174 -34.08 -0.82 15.89
N ILE A 175 -33.52 -1.80 16.61
CA ILE A 175 -32.59 -1.55 17.73
C ILE A 175 -31.34 -0.84 17.22
N SER A 176 -30.80 -1.29 16.09
CA SER A 176 -29.64 -0.67 15.43
C SER A 176 -29.96 0.75 14.98
N TYR A 177 -31.15 0.97 14.39
CA TYR A 177 -31.55 2.30 13.95
C TYR A 177 -31.74 3.28 15.11
N ALA A 178 -32.44 2.87 16.18
CA ALA A 178 -32.65 3.67 17.38
C ALA A 178 -31.31 4.03 18.04
N PHE A 179 -30.42 3.05 18.20
CA PHE A 179 -29.08 3.27 18.74
C PHE A 179 -28.26 4.23 17.88
N ALA A 180 -28.26 4.03 16.55
CA ALA A 180 -27.55 4.90 15.63
C ALA A 180 -28.07 6.35 15.67
N ARG A 181 -29.39 6.54 15.84
CA ARG A 181 -29.99 7.88 15.97
C ARG A 181 -29.60 8.54 17.29
N LEU A 182 -29.67 7.82 18.40
CA LEU A 182 -29.28 8.29 19.73
C LEU A 182 -27.81 8.75 19.77
N TRP A 183 -26.92 8.00 19.12
CA TRP A 183 -25.49 8.30 19.05
C TRP A 183 -25.09 9.25 17.90
N GLY A 184 -26.06 9.80 17.15
CA GLY A 184 -25.78 10.70 16.03
C GLY A 184 -24.94 10.07 14.90
N LEU A 185 -25.09 8.76 14.69
CA LEU A 185 -24.37 7.96 13.68
C LEU A 185 -25.13 7.84 12.36
N THR A 186 -26.39 8.27 12.33
CA THR A 186 -27.19 8.35 11.11
C THR A 186 -26.68 9.47 10.21
N HIS A 187 -26.50 9.17 8.93
CA HIS A 187 -26.14 10.15 7.91
C HIS A 187 -26.94 9.88 6.63
N LYS A 188 -27.26 10.92 5.87
CA LYS A 188 -27.86 10.78 4.55
C LYS A 188 -26.73 10.66 3.54
N ALA A 189 -26.75 9.60 2.73
CA ALA A 189 -25.85 9.46 1.60
C ALA A 189 -26.10 10.59 0.58
N ALA A 190 -25.04 11.03 -0.10
CA ALA A 190 -25.16 11.97 -1.21
C ALA A 190 -26.09 11.40 -2.29
N LYS A 191 -26.94 12.24 -2.90
CA LYS A 191 -27.82 11.81 -4.00
C LYS A 191 -27.04 11.25 -5.20
N THR A 192 -25.82 11.73 -5.38
CA THR A 192 -24.88 11.34 -6.45
C THR A 192 -24.05 10.11 -6.09
N LEU A 193 -24.28 9.47 -4.93
CA LEU A 193 -23.45 8.38 -4.43
C LEU A 193 -23.31 7.23 -5.44
N LYS A 194 -22.06 6.93 -5.83
CA LYS A 194 -21.71 5.67 -6.50
C LYS A 194 -20.89 4.79 -5.56
N PRO A 195 -21.47 3.75 -4.94
CA PRO A 195 -20.76 2.92 -3.98
C PRO A 195 -19.59 2.16 -4.63
N PHE A 196 -18.37 2.37 -4.14
CA PHE A 196 -17.17 1.71 -4.64
C PHE A 196 -17.26 0.17 -4.59
N PHE A 197 -17.66 -0.39 -3.43
CA PHE A 197 -17.69 -1.84 -3.22
C PHE A 197 -18.70 -2.59 -4.08
N THR A 198 -19.75 -1.93 -4.56
CA THR A 198 -20.68 -2.54 -5.54
C THR A 198 -19.96 -2.82 -6.86
N GLY A 199 -19.11 -1.88 -7.31
CA GLY A 199 -18.28 -2.06 -8.49
C GLY A 199 -17.26 -3.18 -8.31
N VAL A 200 -16.57 -3.20 -7.17
CA VAL A 200 -15.61 -4.25 -6.80
C VAL A 200 -16.28 -5.63 -6.81
N TYR A 201 -17.41 -5.78 -6.12
CA TYR A 201 -18.15 -7.05 -6.05
C TYR A 201 -18.59 -7.53 -7.44
N ARG A 202 -19.11 -6.61 -8.26
CA ARG A 202 -19.55 -6.93 -9.63
C ARG A 202 -18.38 -7.42 -10.48
N GLN A 203 -17.23 -6.73 -10.44
CA GLN A 203 -16.07 -7.11 -11.23
C GLN A 203 -15.43 -8.41 -10.76
N SER A 204 -15.23 -8.58 -9.45
CA SER A 204 -14.68 -9.81 -8.88
C SER A 204 -15.59 -10.99 -9.19
N SER A 205 -16.90 -10.86 -8.94
CA SER A 205 -17.85 -11.93 -9.19
C SER A 205 -17.93 -12.33 -10.65
N ARG A 206 -17.99 -11.34 -11.56
CA ARG A 206 -17.99 -11.60 -13.01
C ARG A 206 -16.75 -12.38 -13.45
N ARG A 207 -15.57 -12.01 -12.93
CA ARG A 207 -14.30 -12.67 -13.29
C ARG A 207 -14.22 -14.09 -12.71
N ILE A 208 -14.55 -14.26 -11.42
CA ILE A 208 -14.54 -15.57 -10.77
C ILE A 208 -15.50 -16.52 -11.49
N THR A 209 -16.74 -16.09 -11.73
CA THR A 209 -17.72 -16.93 -12.44
C THR A 209 -17.28 -17.27 -13.86
N ALA A 210 -16.64 -16.35 -14.58
CA ALA A 210 -16.14 -16.63 -15.93
C ALA A 210 -14.99 -17.65 -15.93
N GLU A 211 -14.12 -17.62 -14.92
CA GLU A 211 -12.97 -18.53 -14.81
C GLU A 211 -13.32 -19.92 -14.28
N LEU A 212 -14.38 -20.03 -13.47
CA LEU A 212 -14.85 -21.30 -12.92
C LEU A 212 -15.95 -21.94 -13.75
N ALA A 213 -16.50 -21.24 -14.75
CA ALA A 213 -17.47 -21.82 -15.66
C ALA A 213 -16.85 -23.03 -16.40
N PRO A 214 -17.59 -24.14 -16.58
CA PRO A 214 -17.11 -25.27 -17.35
C PRO A 214 -16.73 -24.79 -18.76
N LYS A 215 -15.50 -25.08 -19.19
CA LYS A 215 -15.02 -24.70 -20.53
C LYS A 215 -15.83 -25.46 -21.58
N ALA A 216 -16.92 -24.87 -22.05
CA ALA A 216 -17.58 -25.34 -23.27
C ALA A 216 -16.58 -25.20 -24.43
N VAL A 217 -16.24 -26.32 -25.06
CA VAL A 217 -15.47 -26.36 -26.31
C VAL A 217 -16.29 -25.60 -27.37
N LYS A 218 -16.01 -24.31 -27.56
CA LYS A 218 -16.59 -23.53 -28.65
C LYS A 218 -15.68 -23.63 -29.88
N PRO A 219 -16.20 -24.01 -31.06
CA PRO A 219 -15.44 -23.96 -32.30
C PRO A 219 -14.94 -22.53 -32.54
N SER A 220 -13.65 -22.39 -32.84
CA SER A 220 -13.01 -21.10 -33.06
C SER A 220 -13.65 -20.37 -34.24
N LYS A 221 -14.36 -19.27 -34.00
CA LYS A 221 -14.66 -18.29 -35.05
C LYS A 221 -13.47 -17.34 -35.19
N LEU A 222 -12.83 -17.43 -36.36
CA LEU A 222 -11.77 -16.56 -36.84
C LEU A 222 -12.27 -15.10 -36.92
N GLY A 223 -11.47 -14.13 -36.49
CA GLY A 223 -11.63 -12.73 -36.96
C GLY A 223 -12.18 -11.68 -35.99
N LYS A 224 -11.94 -11.76 -34.67
CA LYS A 224 -12.03 -10.57 -33.78
C LYS A 224 -10.77 -10.43 -32.94
N THR A 225 -10.26 -9.21 -32.85
CA THR A 225 -9.12 -8.80 -32.02
C THR A 225 -9.22 -9.42 -30.63
N LYS A 226 -8.28 -10.31 -30.31
CA LYS A 226 -8.21 -10.98 -29.00
C LYS A 226 -8.05 -9.90 -27.93
N LYS A 227 -9.07 -9.70 -27.08
CA LYS A 227 -8.82 -9.26 -25.71
C LYS A 227 -7.79 -10.22 -25.11
N PRO A 228 -6.80 -9.75 -24.31
CA PRO A 228 -5.80 -10.63 -23.72
C PRO A 228 -6.51 -11.82 -23.06
N ALA A 229 -6.02 -13.03 -23.37
CA ALA A 229 -6.59 -14.25 -22.83
C ALA A 229 -6.63 -14.13 -21.30
N ALA A 230 -7.71 -14.63 -20.68
CA ALA A 230 -7.93 -14.44 -19.25
C ALA A 230 -6.83 -15.06 -18.35
N SER A 231 -5.95 -15.89 -18.91
CA SER A 231 -4.80 -16.51 -18.22
C SER A 231 -3.52 -15.68 -18.15
N ASP A 232 -3.47 -14.48 -18.78
CA ASP A 232 -2.25 -13.64 -18.86
C ASP A 232 -2.31 -12.42 -17.92
N ARG A 233 -3.21 -12.42 -16.94
CA ARG A 233 -3.34 -11.31 -15.99
C ARG A 233 -2.51 -11.54 -14.75
N HIS A 234 -1.58 -10.63 -14.49
CA HIS A 234 -0.77 -10.60 -13.29
C HIS A 234 -1.41 -9.66 -12.26
N ASP A 235 -2.60 -10.01 -11.77
CA ASP A 235 -3.28 -9.30 -10.69
C ASP A 235 -3.66 -10.24 -9.54
N LEU A 236 -3.84 -9.68 -8.34
CA LEU A 236 -4.08 -10.48 -7.14
C LEU A 236 -5.34 -11.37 -7.27
N LEU A 237 -6.38 -10.93 -7.98
CA LEU A 237 -7.54 -11.78 -8.19
C LEU A 237 -7.20 -13.03 -9.02
N ASN A 238 -6.34 -12.89 -10.04
CA ASN A 238 -5.86 -14.05 -10.79
C ASN A 238 -5.12 -15.02 -9.87
N ASP A 239 -4.24 -14.54 -9.00
CA ASP A 239 -3.51 -15.38 -8.04
C ASP A 239 -4.47 -16.11 -7.08
N LEU A 240 -5.50 -15.42 -6.58
CA LEU A 240 -6.52 -16.04 -5.73
C LEU A 240 -7.35 -17.10 -6.48
N ILE A 241 -7.62 -16.89 -7.77
CA ILE A 241 -8.32 -17.88 -8.61
C ILE A 241 -7.43 -19.11 -8.84
N GLN A 242 -6.13 -18.93 -9.08
CA GLN A 242 -5.20 -20.06 -9.22
C GLN A 242 -5.06 -20.82 -7.91
N LEU A 243 -4.94 -20.11 -6.79
CA LEU A 243 -4.91 -20.72 -5.46
C LEU A 243 -6.15 -21.58 -5.18
N HIS A 244 -7.33 -21.11 -5.59
CA HIS A 244 -8.57 -21.89 -5.51
C HIS A 244 -8.54 -23.17 -6.36
N LYS A 245 -7.95 -23.11 -7.55
CA LYS A 245 -7.82 -24.27 -8.45
C LYS A 245 -6.80 -25.29 -7.93
N GLU A 246 -5.76 -24.84 -7.23
CA GLU A 246 -4.67 -25.68 -6.74
C GLU A 246 -4.95 -26.28 -5.36
N LYS A 247 -5.64 -25.55 -4.47
CA LYS A 247 -5.84 -25.92 -3.06
C LYS A 247 -7.34 -26.10 -2.74
N PRO A 248 -7.84 -27.35 -2.61
CA PRO A 248 -9.26 -27.63 -2.37
C PRO A 248 -9.84 -26.96 -1.10
N GLU A 249 -9.01 -26.74 -0.08
CA GLU A 249 -9.37 -26.06 1.16
C GLU A 249 -9.67 -24.56 0.94
N PHE A 250 -9.09 -23.95 -0.10
CA PHE A 250 -9.36 -22.57 -0.49
C PHE A 250 -10.62 -22.50 -1.36
N ASN A 251 -11.78 -22.82 -0.79
CA ASN A 251 -13.04 -22.91 -1.55
C ASN A 251 -13.51 -21.57 -2.17
N GLU A 252 -14.49 -21.64 -3.09
CA GLU A 252 -14.98 -20.47 -3.83
C GLU A 252 -15.54 -19.37 -2.92
N ARG A 253 -16.21 -19.75 -1.82
CA ARG A 253 -16.72 -18.78 -0.83
C ARG A 253 -15.58 -17.99 -0.21
N TYR A 254 -14.47 -18.66 0.10
CA TYR A 254 -13.30 -18.01 0.67
C TYR A 254 -12.58 -17.14 -0.36
N LEU A 255 -12.42 -17.61 -1.61
CA LEU A 255 -11.95 -16.81 -2.75
C LEU A 255 -12.74 -15.49 -2.89
N ARG A 256 -14.07 -15.57 -2.99
CA ARG A 256 -14.94 -14.38 -3.16
C ARG A 256 -14.80 -13.40 -2.00
N ARG A 257 -14.69 -13.91 -0.77
CA ARG A 257 -14.49 -13.09 0.43
C ARG A 257 -13.12 -12.43 0.44
N MET A 258 -12.05 -13.16 0.12
CA MET A 258 -10.69 -12.62 0.07
C MET A 258 -10.56 -11.54 -1.01
N ALA A 259 -11.16 -11.74 -2.18
CA ALA A 259 -11.17 -10.76 -3.26
C ALA A 259 -11.74 -9.40 -2.82
N VAL A 260 -12.82 -9.38 -2.02
CA VAL A 260 -13.41 -8.14 -1.50
C VAL A 260 -12.65 -7.61 -0.29
N THR A 261 -12.17 -8.49 0.60
CA THR A 261 -11.49 -8.11 1.84
C THR A 261 -10.18 -7.37 1.57
N ASN A 262 -9.44 -7.75 0.53
CA ASN A 262 -8.20 -7.07 0.16
C ASN A 262 -8.43 -5.59 -0.24
N PHE A 263 -9.54 -5.30 -0.96
CA PHE A 263 -9.96 -3.91 -1.19
C PHE A 263 -10.39 -3.24 0.11
N GLY A 264 -11.22 -3.91 0.91
CA GLY A 264 -11.69 -3.39 2.20
C GLY A 264 -10.55 -2.93 3.11
N ALA A 265 -9.51 -3.74 3.21
CA ALA A 265 -8.35 -3.47 4.04
C ALA A 265 -7.46 -2.36 3.47
N GLY A 266 -7.19 -2.35 2.16
CA GLY A 266 -6.28 -1.39 1.54
C GLY A 266 -6.89 -0.02 1.25
N HIS A 267 -8.21 0.05 1.07
CA HIS A 267 -8.92 1.23 0.55
C HIS A 267 -8.82 2.45 1.47
N GLU A 268 -9.47 2.40 2.62
CA GLU A 268 -9.51 3.54 3.55
C GLU A 268 -8.16 3.76 4.25
N THR A 269 -7.41 2.69 4.48
CA THR A 269 -6.11 2.77 5.17
C THR A 269 -5.06 3.48 4.32
N MET A 270 -5.00 3.18 3.02
CA MET A 270 -4.09 3.84 2.08
C MET A 270 -4.51 5.30 1.84
N CYS A 271 -5.82 5.56 1.73
CA CYS A 271 -6.35 6.92 1.67
C CYS A 271 -5.91 7.74 2.89
N SER A 272 -6.03 7.17 4.10
CA SER A 272 -5.60 7.82 5.35
C SER A 272 -4.10 8.13 5.34
N ALA A 273 -3.27 7.17 4.92
CA ALA A 273 -1.83 7.33 4.88
C ALA A 273 -1.41 8.44 3.89
N LEU A 274 -1.95 8.42 2.67
CA LEU A 274 -1.67 9.44 1.67
C LEU A 274 -2.14 10.83 2.12
N THR A 275 -3.32 10.90 2.76
CA THR A 275 -3.87 12.15 3.30
C THR A 275 -2.96 12.72 4.38
N SER A 276 -2.51 11.92 5.35
CA SER A 276 -1.62 12.42 6.40
C SER A 276 -0.28 12.87 5.87
N ILE A 277 0.34 12.10 4.95
CA ILE A 277 1.62 12.48 4.36
C ILE A 277 1.51 13.81 3.61
N MET A 278 0.53 13.96 2.72
CA MET A 278 0.36 15.19 1.95
C MET A 278 -0.03 16.39 2.82
N ALA A 279 -0.88 16.18 3.84
CA ALA A 279 -1.26 17.23 4.78
C ALA A 279 -0.05 17.74 5.57
N MET A 280 0.80 16.83 6.08
CA MET A 280 1.99 17.20 6.84
C MET A 280 3.06 17.85 5.97
N ILE A 281 3.25 17.40 4.73
CA ILE A 281 4.14 18.07 3.77
C ILE A 281 3.65 19.49 3.49
N GLY A 282 2.38 19.66 3.09
CA GLY A 282 1.86 20.95 2.65
C GLY A 282 1.63 21.98 3.75
N SER A 283 1.47 21.54 5.01
CA SER A 283 1.40 22.42 6.18
C SER A 283 2.77 22.84 6.72
N ASN A 284 3.87 22.30 6.18
CA ASN A 284 5.24 22.59 6.61
C ASN A 284 6.11 23.04 5.43
N PRO A 285 6.12 24.34 5.09
CA PRO A 285 6.78 24.85 3.88
C PRO A 285 8.26 24.48 3.74
N SER A 286 9.00 24.46 4.85
CA SER A 286 10.42 24.08 4.86
C SER A 286 10.65 22.60 4.55
N VAL A 287 9.77 21.72 5.02
CA VAL A 287 9.79 20.28 4.72
C VAL A 287 9.42 20.05 3.27
N GLN A 288 8.34 20.69 2.79
CA GLN A 288 7.92 20.64 1.40
C GLN A 288 9.06 21.05 0.45
N ALA A 289 9.73 22.17 0.71
CA ALA A 289 10.82 22.65 -0.13
C ALA A 289 11.96 21.61 -0.25
N LYS A 290 12.32 20.95 0.86
CA LYS A 290 13.36 19.91 0.89
C LYS A 290 12.93 18.64 0.16
N VAL A 291 11.70 18.15 0.39
CA VAL A 291 11.16 16.97 -0.32
C VAL A 291 11.08 17.26 -1.83
N ALA A 292 10.54 18.42 -2.21
CA ALA A 292 10.43 18.82 -3.60
C ALA A 292 11.81 18.94 -4.27
N ALA A 293 12.79 19.53 -3.60
CA ALA A 293 14.16 19.62 -4.10
C ALA A 293 14.77 18.23 -4.32
N GLU A 294 14.67 17.33 -3.33
CA GLU A 294 15.18 15.95 -3.42
C GLU A 294 14.51 15.20 -4.60
N VAL A 295 13.18 15.19 -4.64
CA VAL A 295 12.38 14.49 -5.67
C VAL A 295 12.64 15.03 -7.07
N ARG A 296 12.71 16.36 -7.24
CA ARG A 296 12.90 17.00 -8.56
C ARG A 296 14.34 16.94 -9.06
N SER A 297 15.31 16.71 -8.19
CA SER A 297 16.71 16.51 -8.55
C SER A 297 17.04 15.06 -8.95
N ALA A 298 16.22 14.10 -8.55
CA ALA A 298 16.43 12.69 -8.84
C ALA A 298 15.78 12.28 -10.17
N GLU A 299 16.51 11.54 -10.99
CA GLU A 299 15.96 10.92 -12.21
C GLU A 299 14.93 9.84 -11.86
N ASN A 300 13.83 9.79 -12.61
CA ASN A 300 12.76 8.79 -12.45
C ASN A 300 12.28 8.62 -11.00
N SER A 301 12.20 9.71 -10.23
CA SER A 301 11.86 9.70 -8.80
C SER A 301 10.49 9.10 -8.47
N SER A 302 9.57 9.02 -9.44
CA SER A 302 8.27 8.34 -9.30
C SER A 302 8.31 6.81 -9.52
N SER A 303 9.44 6.27 -9.98
CA SER A 303 9.64 4.82 -10.02
C SER A 303 9.91 4.30 -8.61
N PHE A 304 9.42 3.09 -8.31
CA PHE A 304 9.57 2.54 -6.95
C PHE A 304 11.04 2.39 -6.56
N ASP A 305 11.86 1.87 -7.48
CA ASP A 305 13.28 1.64 -7.23
C ASP A 305 14.01 2.94 -6.89
N HIS A 306 13.79 4.03 -7.64
CA HIS A 306 14.44 5.30 -7.34
C HIS A 306 13.83 5.98 -6.10
N ALA A 307 12.51 5.89 -5.90
CA ALA A 307 11.84 6.47 -4.74
C ALA A 307 12.34 5.92 -3.39
N THR A 308 12.76 4.65 -3.35
CA THR A 308 13.38 4.04 -2.16
C THR A 308 14.78 4.55 -1.84
N HIS A 309 15.35 5.42 -2.69
CA HIS A 309 16.67 6.05 -2.49
C HIS A 309 16.57 7.57 -2.20
N LEU A 310 15.38 8.06 -1.85
CA LEU A 310 15.15 9.46 -1.46
C LEU A 310 15.06 9.57 0.07
N PRO A 311 16.18 9.73 0.80
CA PRO A 311 16.21 9.60 2.25
C PRO A 311 15.34 10.63 2.98
N TYR A 312 15.32 11.89 2.54
CA TYR A 312 14.53 12.93 3.20
C TYR A 312 13.02 12.71 2.99
N MET A 313 12.61 12.31 1.79
CA MET A 313 11.22 11.92 1.49
C MET A 313 10.78 10.73 2.35
N GLN A 314 11.62 9.69 2.47
CA GLN A 314 11.30 8.51 3.30
C GLN A 314 11.18 8.88 4.77
N ALA A 315 12.10 9.69 5.28
CA ALA A 315 12.03 10.24 6.63
C ALA A 315 10.74 11.04 6.86
N THR A 316 10.33 11.83 5.86
CA THR A 316 9.09 12.63 5.89
C THR A 316 7.84 11.76 5.92
N ILE A 317 7.77 10.73 5.06
CA ILE A 317 6.67 9.76 5.03
C ILE A 317 6.54 9.06 6.39
N LYS A 318 7.68 8.60 6.93
CA LYS A 318 7.74 7.88 8.21
C LYS A 318 7.30 8.77 9.37
N GLU A 319 7.70 10.05 9.36
CA GLU A 319 7.30 11.00 10.39
C GLU A 319 5.81 11.35 10.33
N ALA A 320 5.26 11.50 9.13
CA ALA A 320 3.82 11.77 8.97
C ALA A 320 2.98 10.59 9.49
N GLN A 321 3.41 9.36 9.19
CA GLN A 321 2.77 8.14 9.69
C GLN A 321 2.98 7.93 11.20
N ARG A 322 4.08 8.42 11.77
CA ARG A 322 4.29 8.42 13.23
C ARG A 322 3.27 9.33 13.92
N LEU A 323 3.16 10.59 13.51
CA LEU A 323 2.25 11.56 14.14
C LEU A 323 0.77 11.28 13.90
N HIS A 324 0.45 10.83 12.68
CA HIS A 324 -0.89 10.50 12.22
C HIS A 324 -0.93 9.05 11.71
N PRO A 325 -0.83 8.07 12.64
CA PRO A 325 -0.90 6.66 12.26
C PRO A 325 -2.29 6.35 11.73
N VAL A 326 -2.37 5.46 10.73
CA VAL A 326 -3.67 5.09 10.14
C VAL A 326 -4.64 4.54 11.19
N LEU A 327 -4.15 3.73 12.13
CA LEU A 327 -4.95 3.14 13.21
C LEU A 327 -4.86 4.00 14.47
N GLY A 328 -6.01 4.48 14.94
CA GLY A 328 -6.12 5.29 16.17
C GLY A 328 -6.40 4.48 17.43
N MET A 329 -6.82 3.23 17.29
CA MET A 329 -7.19 2.36 18.41
C MET A 329 -6.03 1.49 18.89
N SER A 330 -6.18 0.92 20.09
CA SER A 330 -5.25 -0.07 20.63
C SER A 330 -5.19 -1.33 19.76
N LEU A 331 -3.97 -1.83 19.51
CA LEU A 331 -3.72 -3.08 18.78
C LEU A 331 -3.91 -4.28 19.71
N SER A 332 -5.16 -4.57 20.06
CA SER A 332 -5.51 -5.50 21.13
C SER A 332 -5.20 -6.98 20.84
N ARG A 333 -4.87 -7.72 21.89
CA ARG A 333 -4.65 -9.17 21.94
C ARG A 333 -5.34 -9.72 23.18
N THR A 334 -5.83 -10.95 23.09
CA THR A 334 -6.36 -11.68 24.22
C THR A 334 -5.22 -12.48 24.86
N VAL A 335 -5.04 -12.32 26.16
CA VAL A 335 -4.08 -13.09 26.94
C VAL A 335 -4.47 -14.58 26.89
N PRO A 336 -3.52 -15.49 26.60
CA PRO A 336 -3.81 -16.91 26.43
C PRO A 336 -4.15 -17.59 27.76
N ALA A 337 -4.51 -18.87 27.71
CA ALA A 337 -5.03 -19.61 28.86
C ALA A 337 -4.03 -19.70 30.02
N GLU A 338 -2.74 -19.75 29.70
CA GLU A 338 -1.62 -19.78 30.63
C GLU A 338 -1.34 -18.43 31.33
N GLY A 339 -2.07 -17.37 30.98
CA GLY A 339 -1.79 -16.00 31.45
C GLY A 339 -0.60 -15.36 30.75
N LEU A 340 -0.23 -14.15 31.17
CA LEU A 340 0.93 -13.42 30.66
C LEU A 340 1.68 -12.75 31.82
N GLN A 341 2.99 -13.00 31.90
CA GLN A 341 3.90 -12.23 32.76
C GLN A 341 4.64 -11.20 31.91
N ALA A 342 4.45 -9.91 32.19
CA ALA A 342 5.17 -8.83 31.50
C ALA A 342 5.48 -7.67 32.44
N HIS A 343 6.73 -7.19 32.43
CA HIS A 343 7.19 -6.08 33.27
C HIS A 343 6.85 -6.22 34.76
N GLY A 344 6.94 -7.43 35.31
CA GLY A 344 6.62 -7.70 36.72
C GLY A 344 5.12 -7.81 37.04
N HIS A 345 4.25 -7.68 36.03
CA HIS A 345 2.80 -7.81 36.19
C HIS A 345 2.27 -9.13 35.60
N HIS A 346 1.31 -9.72 36.31
CA HIS A 346 0.53 -10.86 35.84
C HIS A 346 -0.79 -10.40 35.23
N PHE A 347 -1.03 -10.81 33.99
CA PHE A 347 -2.30 -10.64 33.30
C PHE A 347 -3.02 -11.99 33.24
N PRO A 348 -4.24 -12.10 33.79
CA PRO A 348 -5.04 -13.33 33.72
C PRO A 348 -5.46 -13.68 32.29
N ALA A 349 -5.73 -14.96 32.05
CA ALA A 349 -6.31 -15.45 30.81
C ALA A 349 -7.59 -14.70 30.41
N GLY A 350 -7.74 -14.42 29.12
CA GLY A 350 -8.90 -13.70 28.59
C GLY A 350 -8.82 -12.17 28.71
N THR A 351 -7.84 -11.63 29.45
CA THR A 351 -7.60 -10.19 29.52
C THR A 351 -7.28 -9.63 28.13
N ILE A 352 -7.87 -8.49 27.77
CA ILE A 352 -7.57 -7.80 26.52
C ILE A 352 -6.48 -6.75 26.78
N VAL A 353 -5.31 -6.95 26.20
CA VAL A 353 -4.15 -6.04 26.32
C VAL A 353 -3.77 -5.49 24.95
N GLY A 354 -3.20 -4.29 24.87
CA GLY A 354 -2.71 -3.76 23.60
C GLY A 354 -2.07 -2.38 23.74
N CYS A 355 -1.25 -2.03 22.76
CA CYS A 355 -0.61 -0.72 22.70
C CYS A 355 -1.38 0.20 21.75
N ASN A 356 -1.59 1.45 22.15
CA ASN A 356 -2.13 2.48 21.28
C ASN A 356 -0.99 3.16 20.49
N PRO A 357 -0.97 3.09 19.14
CA PRO A 357 0.06 3.73 18.33
C PRO A 357 0.13 5.24 18.53
N VAL A 358 -1.01 5.94 18.62
CA VAL A 358 -1.09 7.40 18.77
C VAL A 358 -0.37 7.86 20.04
N SER A 359 -0.60 7.17 21.17
CA SER A 359 0.03 7.48 22.45
C SER A 359 1.51 7.09 22.47
N LEU A 360 1.84 5.88 22.01
CA LEU A 360 3.22 5.38 22.03
C LEU A 360 4.13 6.25 21.13
N HIS A 361 3.62 6.65 19.97
CA HIS A 361 4.35 7.48 19.02
C HIS A 361 4.64 8.90 19.53
N ARG A 362 3.92 9.38 20.57
CA ARG A 362 4.16 10.67 21.23
C ARG A 362 4.99 10.56 22.51
N ASN A 363 5.48 9.38 22.85
CA ASN A 363 6.32 9.20 24.03
C ASN A 363 7.66 9.95 23.85
N LYS A 364 7.90 10.96 24.71
CA LYS A 364 9.08 11.82 24.67
C LYS A 364 10.40 11.11 25.04
N GLU A 365 10.33 10.00 25.77
CA GLU A 365 11.51 9.18 26.07
C GLU A 365 11.97 8.38 24.84
N ILE A 366 11.05 8.10 23.92
CA ILE A 366 11.32 7.32 22.71
C ILE A 366 11.60 8.24 21.52
N PHE A 367 10.81 9.30 21.36
CA PHE A 367 10.83 10.19 20.20
C PHE A 367 11.36 11.59 20.53
N GLY A 368 11.97 11.80 21.70
CA GLY A 368 12.55 13.08 22.10
C GLY A 368 11.52 14.11 22.59
N VAL A 369 12.03 15.23 23.10
CA VAL A 369 11.20 16.29 23.72
C VAL A 369 10.21 16.93 22.74
N ASP A 370 10.51 16.88 21.45
CA ASP A 370 9.71 17.38 20.33
C ASP A 370 8.83 16.28 19.70
N ALA A 371 8.50 15.21 20.44
CA ALA A 371 7.68 14.09 19.94
C ALA A 371 6.33 14.51 19.35
N ASP A 372 5.76 15.64 19.77
CA ASP A 372 4.50 16.17 19.23
C ASP A 372 4.70 16.99 17.93
N SER A 373 5.95 17.36 17.62
CA SER A 373 6.31 18.16 16.45
C SER A 373 6.58 17.30 15.22
N PHE A 374 6.26 17.84 14.04
CA PHE A 374 6.60 17.22 12.77
C PHE A 374 8.05 17.49 12.38
N ASN A 375 8.93 16.53 12.67
CA ASN A 375 10.36 16.65 12.44
C ASN A 375 10.90 15.45 11.64
N PRO A 376 10.89 15.48 10.30
CA PRO A 376 11.44 14.40 9.48
C PRO A 376 12.91 14.09 9.79
N SER A 377 13.72 15.11 10.14
CA SER A 377 15.15 14.95 10.37
C SER A 377 15.49 13.97 11.49
N ARG A 378 14.56 13.68 12.42
CA ARG A 378 14.76 12.64 13.45
C ARG A 378 15.08 11.27 12.88
N TRP A 379 14.57 10.98 11.68
CA TRP A 379 14.77 9.68 11.04
C TRP A 379 16.07 9.56 10.25
N LEU A 380 16.84 10.65 10.19
CA LEU A 380 18.14 10.71 9.53
C LEU A 380 19.29 10.60 10.53
N ASP A 381 19.05 10.87 11.81
CA ASP A 381 20.05 10.70 12.86
C ASP A 381 20.21 9.21 13.21
N THR A 382 21.39 8.67 12.93
CA THR A 382 21.64 7.23 13.04
C THR A 382 21.63 6.68 14.45
N ASN A 383 21.81 7.51 15.49
CA ASN A 383 22.00 7.01 16.86
C ASN A 383 20.70 6.50 17.49
N ASP A 384 19.58 7.21 17.28
CA ASP A 384 18.30 6.89 17.93
C ASP A 384 17.28 6.18 17.02
N VAL A 385 17.52 6.17 15.70
CA VAL A 385 16.60 5.57 14.72
C VAL A 385 16.27 4.12 15.02
N ARG A 386 17.25 3.32 15.46
CA ARG A 386 17.03 1.90 15.77
C ARG A 386 16.07 1.71 16.95
N THR A 387 16.13 2.59 17.95
CA THR A 387 15.23 2.56 19.09
C THR A 387 13.84 3.01 18.66
N MET A 388 13.73 4.13 17.94
CA MET A 388 12.45 4.61 17.41
C MET A 388 11.77 3.57 16.50
N ASP A 389 12.51 2.87 15.65
CA ASP A 389 11.97 1.82 14.78
C ASP A 389 11.40 0.63 15.54
N ARG A 390 12.00 0.27 16.67
CA ARG A 390 11.51 -0.82 17.52
C ARG A 390 10.12 -0.52 18.10
N TYR A 391 9.86 0.75 18.41
CA TYR A 391 8.61 1.21 19.00
C TYR A 391 7.63 1.81 17.98
N ASN A 392 7.98 1.81 16.69
CA ASN A 392 7.11 2.28 15.64
C ASN A 392 6.07 1.22 15.28
N LEU A 393 4.81 1.46 15.68
CA LEU A 393 3.67 0.58 15.47
C LEU A 393 2.86 0.94 14.21
N THR A 394 3.41 1.71 13.26
CA THR A 394 2.73 2.06 11.99
C THR A 394 2.20 0.81 11.27
N TRP A 395 2.93 -0.30 11.33
CA TRP A 395 2.54 -1.58 10.73
C TRP A 395 2.15 -2.65 11.75
N GLY A 396 2.02 -2.29 13.03
CA GLY A 396 1.95 -3.23 14.14
C GLY A 396 3.28 -3.93 14.40
N GLY A 397 3.24 -5.15 14.93
CA GLY A 397 4.43 -5.93 15.25
C GLY A 397 4.20 -7.42 15.42
N GLY A 398 5.30 -8.18 15.41
CA GLY A 398 5.32 -9.64 15.57
C GLY A 398 4.54 -10.38 14.47
N ASN A 399 3.94 -11.51 14.83
CA ASN A 399 3.18 -12.40 13.92
C ASN A 399 1.88 -11.77 13.35
N ARG A 400 1.57 -10.54 13.75
CA ARG A 400 0.36 -9.82 13.34
C ARG A 400 0.70 -8.48 12.69
N THR A 401 1.93 -8.36 12.17
CA THR A 401 2.35 -7.25 11.33
C THR A 401 1.43 -7.14 10.11
N CYS A 402 1.16 -5.91 9.66
CA CYS A 402 0.26 -5.65 8.54
C CYS A 402 0.68 -6.43 7.28
N PRO A 403 -0.20 -7.31 6.73
CA PRO A 403 0.12 -8.08 5.53
C PRO A 403 0.22 -7.20 4.27
N GLY A 404 -0.46 -6.05 4.27
CA GLY A 404 -0.48 -5.09 3.15
C GLY A 404 0.66 -4.09 3.14
N ARG A 405 1.63 -4.17 4.08
CA ARG A 405 2.71 -3.18 4.23
C ARG A 405 3.49 -2.92 2.94
N HIS A 406 3.87 -3.97 2.22
CA HIS A 406 4.68 -3.81 1.00
C HIS A 406 3.88 -3.18 -0.14
N LEU A 407 2.60 -3.54 -0.28
CA LEU A 407 1.68 -2.91 -1.23
C LEU A 407 1.48 -1.42 -0.89
N ALA A 408 1.30 -1.10 0.39
CA ALA A 408 1.15 0.27 0.83
C ALA A 408 2.42 1.10 0.57
N TYR A 409 3.61 0.57 0.85
CA TYR A 409 4.86 1.23 0.49
C TYR A 409 5.01 1.45 -1.01
N LEU A 410 4.67 0.45 -1.84
CA LEU A 410 4.69 0.60 -3.28
C LEU A 410 3.82 1.78 -3.74
N VAL A 411 2.58 1.89 -3.23
CA VAL A 411 1.70 2.99 -3.64
C VAL A 411 2.19 4.32 -3.09
N VAL A 412 2.51 4.42 -1.81
CA VAL A 412 2.99 5.68 -1.19
C VAL A 412 4.26 6.18 -1.89
N TYR A 413 5.23 5.29 -2.15
CA TYR A 413 6.51 5.67 -2.75
C TYR A 413 6.41 5.94 -4.25
N LYS A 414 5.26 5.69 -4.89
CA LYS A 414 5.01 6.14 -6.26
C LYS A 414 4.20 7.43 -6.29
N VAL A 415 3.17 7.52 -5.45
CA VAL A 415 2.23 8.64 -5.42
C VAL A 415 2.88 9.91 -4.90
N ILE A 416 3.57 9.84 -3.75
CA ILE A 416 4.15 11.03 -3.12
C ILE A 416 5.20 11.70 -4.02
N PRO A 417 6.23 11.00 -4.53
CA PRO A 417 7.19 11.66 -5.43
C PRO A 417 6.55 12.11 -6.74
N ALA A 418 5.58 11.39 -7.30
CA ALA A 418 4.88 11.83 -8.52
C ALA A 418 4.08 13.12 -8.33
N LEU A 419 3.49 13.33 -7.14
CA LEU A 419 2.82 14.59 -6.82
C LEU A 419 3.85 15.70 -6.58
N MET A 420 4.91 15.44 -5.80
CA MET A 420 5.92 16.44 -5.47
C MET A 420 6.81 16.84 -6.65
N SER A 421 6.95 15.98 -7.67
CA SER A 421 7.68 16.31 -8.90
C SER A 421 6.95 17.35 -9.74
N GLU A 422 5.61 17.35 -9.69
CA GLU A 422 4.75 18.18 -10.56
C GLU A 422 4.16 19.39 -9.83
N PHE A 423 3.93 19.27 -8.51
CA PHE A 423 3.18 20.26 -7.75
C PHE A 423 3.91 20.68 -6.47
N ASP A 424 3.74 21.96 -6.12
CA ASP A 424 3.79 22.44 -4.75
C ASP A 424 2.36 22.47 -4.19
N VAL A 425 2.17 22.18 -2.90
CA VAL A 425 0.85 22.14 -2.28
C VAL A 425 0.69 23.20 -1.19
N GLU A 426 -0.44 23.88 -1.21
CA GLU A 426 -0.91 24.76 -0.13
C GLU A 426 -1.99 24.01 0.64
N VAL A 427 -1.80 23.81 1.95
CA VAL A 427 -2.75 23.07 2.79
C VAL A 427 -3.32 23.99 3.85
N ALA A 428 -4.65 23.94 4.00
CA ALA A 428 -5.36 24.48 5.16
C ALA A 428 -5.84 23.32 6.04
N MET A 429 -5.25 23.22 7.22
CA MET A 429 -5.65 22.24 8.24
C MET A 429 -6.95 22.70 8.90
N PRO A 430 -7.89 21.77 9.21
CA PRO A 430 -9.04 22.10 10.03
C PRO A 430 -8.60 22.40 11.47
N PRO A 431 -9.43 23.09 12.28
CA PRO A 431 -9.23 23.20 13.72
C PRO A 431 -9.07 21.82 14.36
N GLU A 432 -8.22 21.71 15.38
CA GLU A 432 -7.91 20.42 16.03
C GLU A 432 -9.16 19.76 16.62
N GLU A 433 -10.09 20.54 17.14
CA GLU A 433 -11.35 20.09 17.75
C GLU A 433 -12.29 19.44 16.72
N GLU A 434 -12.11 19.73 15.43
CA GLU A 434 -12.86 19.14 14.33
C GLU A 434 -12.26 17.82 13.83
N ILE A 435 -11.00 17.52 14.17
CA ILE A 435 -10.32 16.30 13.77
C ILE A 435 -10.77 15.14 14.68
N ARG A 436 -11.69 14.32 14.18
CA ARG A 436 -12.24 13.18 14.93
C ARG A 436 -11.58 11.86 14.55
N TYR A 437 -11.06 11.16 15.55
CA TYR A 437 -10.52 9.82 15.40
C TYR A 437 -11.54 8.75 15.83
N TYR A 438 -11.64 7.70 15.02
CA TYR A 438 -12.46 6.52 15.31
C TYR A 438 -11.55 5.27 15.24
N PHE A 439 -11.96 4.24 14.49
CA PHE A 439 -11.05 3.14 14.13
C PHE A 439 -9.76 3.65 13.47
N MET A 440 -9.89 4.64 12.58
CA MET A 440 -8.77 5.29 11.90
C MET A 440 -8.53 6.68 12.47
N ALA A 441 -7.26 7.06 12.61
CA ALA A 441 -6.88 8.44 12.93
C ALA A 441 -6.74 9.26 11.62
N MET A 442 -7.78 9.19 10.78
CA MET A 442 -7.79 9.83 9.48
C MET A 442 -8.02 11.33 9.60
N LEU A 443 -7.16 12.13 8.98
CA LEU A 443 -7.37 13.57 8.85
C LEU A 443 -8.51 13.84 7.87
N THR A 444 -9.56 14.50 8.34
CA THR A 444 -10.74 14.89 7.55
C THR A 444 -10.88 16.40 7.53
N GLY A 445 -11.40 16.96 6.44
CA GLY A 445 -11.63 18.42 6.34
C GLY A 445 -10.40 19.21 5.91
N VAL A 446 -9.26 18.54 5.65
CA VAL A 446 -8.05 19.18 5.11
C VAL A 446 -8.33 19.69 3.70
N LYS A 447 -8.19 21.00 3.50
CA LYS A 447 -8.30 21.65 2.19
C LYS A 447 -6.92 21.81 1.59
N VAL A 448 -6.82 21.61 0.28
CA VAL A 448 -5.55 21.67 -0.44
C VAL A 448 -5.70 22.37 -1.78
N ARG A 449 -4.68 23.11 -2.20
CA ARG A 449 -4.49 23.58 -3.58
C ARG A 449 -3.19 23.02 -4.12
N PHE A 450 -3.26 22.44 -5.31
CA PHE A 450 -2.08 21.96 -6.04
C PHE A 450 -1.63 23.06 -7.01
N ARG A 451 -0.44 23.61 -6.78
CA ARG A 451 0.20 24.61 -7.64
C ARG A 451 1.21 23.90 -8.55
N PRO A 452 1.04 23.94 -9.89
CA PRO A 452 2.05 23.41 -10.79
C PRO A 452 3.41 24.07 -10.53
N LYS A 453 4.50 23.30 -10.63
CA LYS A 453 5.86 23.83 -10.54
C LYS A 453 6.08 24.93 -11.59
N ALA A 454 6.73 26.03 -11.21
CA ALA A 454 7.10 27.10 -12.12
C ALA A 454 7.89 26.58 -13.34
N GLY A 455 7.47 26.98 -14.55
CA GLY A 455 8.06 26.53 -15.83
C GLY A 455 7.31 25.39 -16.52
N LEU A 456 6.24 24.84 -15.93
CA LEU A 456 5.24 24.07 -16.65
C LEU A 456 4.29 25.04 -17.37
N ASP A 457 4.63 25.46 -18.59
CA ASP A 457 3.83 26.40 -19.38
C ASP A 457 2.35 25.96 -19.50
N GLU A 458 1.44 26.88 -19.17
CA GLU A 458 0.00 26.77 -19.46
C GLU A 458 -0.27 26.73 -20.97
N ALA A 459 0.67 27.19 -21.80
CA ALA A 459 0.53 27.29 -23.26
C ALA A 459 0.54 25.93 -24.01
N GLN A 460 0.96 24.82 -23.39
CA GLN A 460 0.79 23.49 -23.98
C GLN A 460 -0.63 22.90 -23.79
N VAL A 461 -1.52 23.63 -23.12
CA VAL A 461 -2.86 23.14 -22.73
C VAL A 461 -3.98 23.60 -23.68
N THR A 462 -3.78 24.67 -24.47
CA THR A 462 -4.89 25.35 -25.17
C THR A 462 -4.90 25.29 -26.70
N THR A 463 -3.87 24.80 -27.39
CA THR A 463 -3.90 24.69 -28.86
C THR A 463 -3.66 23.26 -29.34
N GLY A 464 -4.76 22.58 -29.67
CA GLY A 464 -4.77 21.30 -30.38
C GLY A 464 -6.04 21.12 -31.20
N GLY A 465 -6.50 22.20 -31.83
CA GLY A 465 -7.47 22.12 -32.92
C GLY A 465 -6.80 21.51 -34.16
N LEU A 466 -7.46 20.52 -34.73
CA LEU A 466 -7.43 20.10 -36.14
C LEU A 466 -6.06 20.14 -36.85
N MET A 467 -5.44 18.97 -36.99
CA MET A 467 -5.28 18.27 -38.29
C MET A 467 -4.88 16.81 -38.06
#